data_AF-A0A6I3U9Y7-F1
#
_entry.id   AF-A0A6I3U9Y7-F1
#
_cell.length_a   1.000
_cell.length_b   1.000
_cell.length_c   1.000
_cell.angle_alpha   90.00
_cell.angle_beta   90.00
_cell.angle_gamma   90.00
#
_symmetry.space_group_name_H-M   'P 1'
#
loop_
_entity.id
_entity.type
_entity.pdbx_description
1 polymer ?
#
loop_
_entity_poly.entity_id
_entity_poly.type
_entity_poly.pdbx_seq_one_letter_code
_entity_poly.pdbx_strand_id
1 'polypeptide(L)'
;MSKGKAFEYATAISFYNYINQHGGTAQIVNDINFQNVKNCFNILNNLEQDELLNVAMIGCIEVFNLEPTLQNMNDILTITIAPDFFGQTGDVRDVILIKS
;
A
#
# COMPACT_ATOMS: atom_id res chain seq x y z
N MET A 1 -4.04 -18.01 0.62
CA MET A 1 -2.76 -17.26 0.59
C MET A 1 -2.76 -16.09 -0.40
N SER A 2 -3.50 -16.12 -1.53
CA SER A 2 -3.46 -15.04 -2.53
C SER A 2 -4.17 -13.73 -2.13
N LYS A 3 -5.29 -13.78 -1.41
CA LYS A 3 -6.09 -12.57 -1.10
C LYS A 3 -5.39 -11.60 -0.14
N GLY A 4 -4.59 -12.09 0.82
CA GLY A 4 -3.79 -11.23 1.71
C GLY A 4 -2.76 -10.43 0.93
N LYS A 5 -1.95 -11.10 0.12
CA LYS A 5 -0.99 -10.46 -0.79
C LYS A 5 -1.67 -9.50 -1.79
N ALA A 6 -2.82 -9.87 -2.34
CA ALA A 6 -3.59 -8.96 -3.19
C ALA A 6 -4.05 -7.70 -2.43
N PHE A 7 -4.43 -7.84 -1.16
CA PHE A 7 -4.81 -6.71 -0.32
C PHE A 7 -3.63 -5.81 0.05
N GLU A 8 -2.42 -6.36 0.21
CA GLU A 8 -1.18 -5.57 0.36
C GLU A 8 -0.97 -4.66 -0.85
N TYR A 9 -1.16 -5.18 -2.07
CA TYR A 9 -1.11 -4.37 -3.29
C TYR A 9 -2.19 -3.28 -3.31
N ALA A 10 -3.45 -3.64 -3.02
CA ALA A 10 -4.56 -2.71 -2.97
C ALA A 10 -4.31 -1.57 -1.95
N THR A 11 -3.70 -1.90 -0.82
CA THR A 11 -3.30 -0.93 0.21
C THR A 11 -2.21 0.01 -0.31
N ALA A 12 -1.11 -0.54 -0.86
CA ALA A 12 -0.01 0.27 -1.37
C ALA A 12 -0.44 1.23 -2.47
N ILE A 13 -1.26 0.76 -3.42
CA ILE A 13 -1.73 1.61 -4.54
C ILE A 13 -2.76 2.65 -4.08
N SER A 14 -3.56 2.34 -3.05
CA SER A 14 -4.50 3.30 -2.46
C SER A 14 -3.76 4.49 -1.84
N PHE A 15 -2.72 4.23 -1.03
CA PHE A 15 -1.88 5.31 -0.50
C PHE A 15 -1.17 6.10 -1.60
N TYR A 16 -0.56 5.41 -2.58
CA TYR A 16 0.09 6.07 -3.71
C TYR A 16 -0.85 7.04 -4.43
N ASN A 17 -2.05 6.57 -4.77
CA ASN A 17 -3.04 7.40 -5.49
C ASN A 17 -3.56 8.52 -4.61
N TYR A 18 -3.96 8.21 -3.37
CA TYR A 18 -4.60 9.17 -2.48
C TYR A 18 -3.65 10.32 -2.13
N ILE A 19 -2.40 10.03 -1.79
CA ILE A 19 -1.39 11.06 -1.50
C ILE A 19 -1.15 11.97 -2.70
N ASN A 20 -0.94 11.40 -3.89
CA ASN A 20 -0.69 12.18 -5.11
C ASN A 20 -1.91 13.02 -5.52
N GLN A 21 -3.12 12.61 -5.14
CA GLN A 21 -4.36 13.39 -5.37
C GLN A 21 -4.55 14.52 -4.35
N HIS A 22 -3.94 14.43 -3.16
CA HIS A 22 -4.11 15.39 -2.07
C HIS A 22 -2.89 16.31 -1.88
N GLY A 23 -2.12 16.53 -2.95
CA GLY A 23 -1.03 17.52 -2.98
C GLY A 23 0.30 17.05 -2.43
N GLY A 24 0.40 15.80 -1.96
CA GLY A 24 1.69 15.17 -1.61
C GLY A 24 2.37 14.55 -2.83
N THR A 25 3.59 14.04 -2.63
CA THR A 25 4.32 13.25 -3.64
C THR A 25 4.60 11.85 -3.08
N ALA A 26 4.06 10.82 -3.71
CA ALA A 26 4.33 9.43 -3.37
C ALA A 26 4.97 8.67 -4.52
N GLN A 27 5.89 7.76 -4.19
CA GLN A 27 6.51 6.83 -5.14
C GLN A 27 6.44 5.39 -4.62
N ILE A 28 6.36 4.44 -5.54
CA ILE A 28 6.39 3.00 -5.23
C ILE A 28 7.76 2.45 -5.60
N VAL A 29 8.37 1.68 -4.68
CA VAL A 29 9.54 0.87 -5.01
C VAL A 29 9.07 -0.36 -5.78
N ASN A 30 9.33 -0.37 -7.08
CA ASN A 30 8.86 -1.38 -8.01
C ASN A 30 9.79 -2.62 -8.05
N ASP A 31 9.99 -3.25 -6.90
CA ASP A 31 10.86 -4.43 -6.75
C ASP A 31 10.09 -5.77 -6.92
N ILE A 32 10.77 -6.89 -6.67
CA ILE A 32 10.16 -8.23 -6.78
C ILE A 32 9.01 -8.42 -5.78
N ASN A 33 9.08 -7.84 -4.58
CA ASN A 33 8.03 -7.97 -3.58
C ASN A 33 6.76 -7.25 -4.04
N PHE A 34 6.90 -6.04 -4.58
CA PHE A 34 5.80 -5.31 -5.18
C PHE A 34 5.20 -6.06 -6.38
N GLN A 35 6.03 -6.61 -7.28
CA GLN A 35 5.54 -7.40 -8.41
C GLN A 35 4.77 -8.64 -7.96
N ASN A 36 5.21 -9.31 -6.90
CA ASN A 36 4.54 -10.50 -6.37
C ASN A 36 3.12 -10.17 -5.89
N VAL A 37 2.95 -9.13 -5.07
CA VAL A 37 1.62 -8.72 -4.59
C VAL A 37 0.72 -8.22 -5.72
N LYS A 38 1.30 -7.49 -6.70
CA LYS A 38 0.60 -7.04 -7.90
C LYS A 38 0.09 -8.22 -8.73
N ASN A 39 0.91 -9.24 -8.92
CA ASN A 39 0.50 -10.45 -9.64
C ASN A 39 -0.62 -11.19 -8.89
N CYS A 40 -0.55 -11.28 -7.56
CA CYS A 40 -1.63 -11.85 -6.74
C CYS A 40 -2.93 -11.06 -6.87
N PHE A 41 -2.88 -9.74 -7.02
CA PHE A 41 -4.05 -8.92 -7.25
C PHE A 41 -4.63 -9.11 -8.67
N ASN A 42 -3.77 -9.11 -9.70
CA ASN A 42 -4.20 -9.20 -11.10
C ASN A 42 -4.87 -10.52 -11.49
N ILE A 43 -4.64 -11.62 -10.74
CA ILE A 43 -5.31 -12.91 -10.98
C ILE A 43 -6.75 -12.95 -10.43
N LEU A 44 -7.14 -11.98 -9.59
CA LEU A 44 -8.49 -11.88 -9.07
C LEU A 44 -9.44 -11.37 -10.15
N ASN A 45 -10.72 -11.72 -10.04
CA ASN A 45 -11.73 -11.14 -10.92
C ASN A 45 -12.01 -9.67 -10.56
N ASN A 46 -12.63 -8.92 -11.47
CA ASN A 46 -12.88 -7.48 -11.28
C ASN A 46 -13.66 -7.17 -9.99
N LEU A 47 -14.66 -7.98 -9.64
CA LEU A 47 -15.46 -7.75 -8.44
C LEU A 47 -14.61 -7.89 -7.17
N GLU A 48 -13.73 -8.88 -7.12
CA GLU A 48 -12.78 -9.05 -6.01
C GLU A 48 -11.73 -7.94 -5.95
N GLN A 49 -11.23 -7.50 -7.12
CA GLN A 49 -10.29 -6.37 -7.19
C GLN A 49 -10.92 -5.08 -6.66
N ASP A 50 -12.15 -4.78 -7.10
CA ASP A 50 -12.91 -3.61 -6.67
C ASP A 50 -13.20 -3.65 -5.16
N GLU A 51 -13.59 -4.82 -4.64
CA GLU A 51 -13.82 -5.00 -3.20
C GLU A 51 -12.57 -4.69 -2.38
N LEU A 52 -11.41 -5.25 -2.76
CA LEU A 52 -10.15 -5.00 -2.05
C LEU A 52 -9.70 -3.55 -2.13
N LEU A 53 -9.85 -2.90 -3.30
CA LEU A 53 -9.52 -1.48 -3.47
C LEU A 53 -10.42 -0.59 -2.61
N ASN A 54 -11.73 -0.87 -2.55
CA ASN A 54 -12.67 -0.11 -1.74
C ASN A 54 -12.32 -0.21 -0.24
N VAL A 55 -12.07 -1.43 0.25
CA VAL A 55 -11.70 -1.63 1.67
C VAL A 55 -10.34 -0.99 1.98
N ALA A 56 -9.36 -1.14 1.09
CA ALA A 56 -8.04 -0.52 1.24
C ALA A 56 -8.12 1.01 1.26
N MET A 57 -8.96 1.60 0.42
CA MET A 57 -9.17 3.05 0.37
C MET A 57 -9.78 3.59 1.67
N ILE A 58 -10.75 2.88 2.26
CA ILE A 58 -11.33 3.28 3.56
C ILE A 58 -10.25 3.34 4.64
N GLY A 59 -9.41 2.31 4.73
CA GLY A 59 -8.28 2.30 5.68
C GLY A 59 -7.25 3.38 5.39
N CYS A 60 -6.94 3.62 4.11
CA CYS A 60 -6.03 4.68 3.67
C CYS A 60 -6.51 6.06 4.12
N ILE A 61 -7.80 6.38 3.92
CA ILE A 61 -8.39 7.65 4.33
C ILE A 61 -8.32 7.81 5.85
N GLU A 62 -8.65 6.75 6.61
CA GLU A 62 -8.59 6.81 8.07
C GLU A 62 -7.17 7.10 8.57
N VAL A 63 -6.16 6.37 8.08
CA VAL A 63 -4.76 6.62 8.43
C VAL A 63 -4.32 8.02 8.03
N PHE A 64 -4.67 8.48 6.82
CA PHE A 64 -4.35 9.84 6.37
C PHE A 64 -4.94 10.91 7.28
N ASN A 65 -6.17 10.71 7.76
CA ASN A 65 -6.83 11.64 8.68
C ASN A 65 -6.18 11.62 10.07
N LEU A 66 -5.72 10.45 10.53
CA LEU A 66 -5.08 10.25 11.83
C LEU A 66 -3.62 10.71 11.87
N GLU A 67 -2.94 10.80 10.72
CA GLU A 67 -1.52 11.14 10.61
C GLU A 67 -1.30 12.52 9.97
N PRO A 68 -1.23 13.62 10.76
CA PRO A 68 -1.00 14.98 10.24
C PRO A 68 0.26 15.13 9.38
N THR A 69 1.22 14.22 9.58
CA THR A 69 2.47 14.17 8.82
C THR A 69 2.26 13.80 7.36
N LEU A 70 1.19 13.06 7.02
CA LEU A 70 0.79 12.72 5.66
C LEU A 70 -0.01 13.86 4.98
N GLN A 71 -0.66 14.72 5.77
CA GLN A 71 -1.45 15.85 5.27
C GLN A 71 -0.57 17.04 4.86
N ASN A 72 0.56 17.23 5.53
CA ASN A 72 1.47 18.37 5.34
C ASN A 72 2.84 17.91 4.82
N MET A 73 2.84 17.12 3.73
CA MET A 73 4.07 16.59 3.17
C MET A 73 4.73 17.58 2.21
N ASN A 74 5.98 17.91 2.51
CA ASN A 74 6.89 18.60 1.59
C ASN A 74 7.91 17.63 0.97
N ASP A 75 8.03 16.42 1.52
CA ASP A 75 8.97 15.38 1.14
C ASP A 75 8.28 14.23 0.42
N ILE A 76 9.07 13.39 -0.26
CA ILE A 76 8.57 12.23 -1.00
C ILE A 76 8.24 11.09 -0.03
N LEU A 77 7.01 10.58 -0.10
CA LEU A 77 6.60 9.34 0.55
C LEU A 77 7.00 8.14 -0.32
N THR A 78 7.88 7.29 0.19
CA THR A 78 8.29 6.05 -0.46
C THR A 78 7.48 4.87 0.09
N ILE A 79 6.84 4.12 -0.80
CA ILE A 79 5.98 2.99 -0.46
C ILE A 79 6.68 1.69 -0.88
N THR A 80 6.81 0.76 0.06
CA THR A 80 7.47 -0.54 -0.16
C THR A 80 6.62 -1.68 0.41
N ILE A 81 6.79 -2.88 -0.15
CA ILE A 81 6.20 -4.12 0.38
C ILE A 81 7.27 -4.84 1.19
N ALA A 82 6.92 -5.26 2.40
CA ALA A 82 7.85 -5.96 3.25
C ALA A 82 8.17 -7.36 2.68
N PRO A 83 9.45 -7.75 2.61
CA PRO A 83 9.84 -9.14 2.34
C PRO A 83 9.21 -10.14 3.31
N ASP A 84 8.76 -11.28 2.79
CA ASP A 84 8.11 -12.35 3.57
C ASP A 84 8.97 -12.90 4.73
N PHE A 85 10.30 -12.75 4.66
CA PHE A 85 11.21 -13.16 5.73
C PHE A 85 11.05 -12.30 7.01
N PHE A 86 10.63 -11.04 6.90
CA PHE A 86 10.46 -10.17 8.06
C PHE A 86 9.36 -10.67 9.00
N GLY A 87 8.26 -11.20 8.43
CA GLY A 87 7.18 -11.84 9.19
C GLY A 87 7.66 -13.05 10.01
N GLN A 88 8.63 -13.80 9.51
CA GLN A 88 9.21 -14.95 10.22
C GLN A 88 10.07 -14.55 11.41
N THR A 89 10.62 -13.33 11.38
CA THR A 89 11.45 -12.76 12.45
C THR A 89 10.66 -11.91 13.45
N GLY A 90 9.34 -11.85 13.32
CA GLY A 90 8.45 -11.12 14.23
C GLY A 90 8.09 -9.71 13.80
N ASP A 91 8.55 -9.26 12.63
CA ASP A 91 8.10 -8.00 12.02
C ASP A 91 6.90 -8.29 11.11
N VAL A 92 5.70 -8.01 11.64
CA VAL A 92 4.42 -8.31 10.99
C VAL A 92 3.93 -7.19 10.06
N ARG A 93 4.79 -6.23 9.71
CA ARG A 93 4.43 -5.15 8.78
C ARG A 93 4.44 -5.70 7.36
N ASP A 94 3.37 -5.46 6.61
CA ASP A 94 3.25 -5.90 5.21
C ASP A 94 3.49 -4.76 4.19
N VAL A 95 3.01 -3.54 4.49
CA VAL A 95 3.19 -2.34 3.65
C VAL A 95 3.87 -1.26 4.48
N ILE A 96 4.96 -0.70 3.96
CA ILE A 96 5.79 0.27 4.69
C ILE A 96 5.76 1.60 3.94
N LEU A 97 5.35 2.65 4.65
CA LEU A 97 5.37 4.04 4.21
C LEU A 97 6.56 4.74 4.86
N ILE A 98 7.50 5.24 4.07
CA ILE A 98 8.71 5.92 4.55
C ILE A 98 8.72 7.34 4.02
N LYS A 99 8.70 8.30 4.94
CA LYS A 99 8.88 9.72 4.61
C LYS A 99 10.36 10.07 4.78
N SER A 100 10.95 10.72 3.77
CA SER A 100 12.33 11.24 3.84
C SER A 100 12.38 12.58 4.57
#